data_AF-A0A3T0N8G9-F1
#
_entry.id   AF-A0A3T0N8G9-F1
#
_cell.length_a   1.000
_cell.length_b   1.000
_cell.length_c   1.000
_cell.angle_alpha   90.00
_cell.angle_beta   90.00
_cell.angle_gamma   90.00
#
_symmetry.space_group_name_H-M   'P 1'
#
loop_
_entity.id
_entity.type
_entity.pdbx_description
1 polymer ?
#
loop_
_entity_poly.entity_id
_entity_poly.type
_entity_poly.pdbx_seq_one_letter_code
_entity_poly.pdbx_strand_id
1 'polypeptide(L)'
;MMPLTPLSLTLTAYSRKIAKAHPGLFRRLGAFDHTGFILDPTDLPFVICLQPNGGVPRVTLMRGKGTGTARISGPLAALIGLVHGAYDGDALFFSRDLVVEGDTSAALALRNAVDDAELDLSQEIAAITGPLARPLQTLIAFAQRRTGVCLTRPDEAEAW
;
A
#
# COMPACT_ATOMS: atom_id res chain seq x y z
N MET A 1 -22.21 0.63 4.39
CA MET A 1 -20.87 0.18 4.84
C MET A 1 -20.35 -0.81 3.81
N MET A 2 -19.20 -0.55 3.18
CA MET A 2 -18.63 -1.48 2.20
C MET A 2 -18.19 -2.79 2.89
N PRO A 3 -18.50 -3.97 2.34
CA PRO A 3 -18.00 -5.23 2.87
C PRO A 3 -16.50 -5.32 2.55
N LEU A 4 -15.65 -5.28 3.58
CA LEU A 4 -14.18 -5.35 3.42
C LEU A 4 -13.71 -6.77 3.08
N THR A 5 -14.51 -7.78 3.38
CA THR A 5 -14.21 -9.20 3.15
C THR A 5 -14.02 -9.57 1.68
N PRO A 6 -14.95 -9.27 0.73
CA PRO A 6 -14.74 -9.58 -0.69
C PRO A 6 -13.52 -8.86 -1.28
N LEU A 7 -13.26 -7.62 -0.83
CA LEU A 7 -12.09 -6.87 -1.27
C LEU A 7 -10.78 -7.48 -0.73
N SER A 8 -10.78 -7.94 0.53
CA SER A 8 -9.66 -8.68 1.12
C SER A 8 -9.36 -9.99 0.38
N LEU A 9 -10.39 -10.74 -0.01
CA LEU A 9 -10.24 -11.97 -0.79
C LEU A 9 -9.62 -11.69 -2.16
N THR A 10 -10.07 -10.64 -2.83
CA THR A 10 -9.55 -10.21 -4.13
C THR A 10 -8.08 -9.80 -4.03
N LEU A 11 -7.74 -8.96 -3.04
CA LEU A 11 -6.36 -8.55 -2.77
C LEU A 11 -5.46 -9.74 -2.39
N THR A 12 -5.99 -10.72 -1.65
CA THR A 12 -5.25 -11.95 -1.32
C THR A 12 -5.01 -12.83 -2.54
N ALA A 13 -6.01 -13.01 -3.41
CA ALA A 13 -5.83 -13.77 -4.65
C ALA A 13 -4.78 -13.11 -5.54
N TYR A 14 -4.83 -11.78 -5.62
CA TYR A 14 -3.90 -10.97 -6.36
C TYR A 14 -2.46 -11.03 -5.80
N SER A 15 -2.28 -10.85 -4.49
CA SER A 15 -0.95 -10.96 -3.86
C SER A 15 -0.33 -12.34 -4.05
N ARG A 16 -1.14 -13.41 -4.05
CA ARG A 16 -0.66 -14.77 -4.37
C ARG A 16 -0.24 -14.94 -5.82
N LYS A 17 -0.89 -14.23 -6.76
CA LYS A 17 -0.47 -14.22 -8.17
C LYS A 17 0.90 -13.55 -8.30
N ILE A 18 1.08 -12.38 -7.67
CA ILE A 18 2.38 -11.70 -7.59
C ILE A 18 3.43 -12.64 -6.98
N ALA A 19 3.11 -13.33 -5.88
CA ALA A 19 4.06 -14.21 -5.21
C ALA A 19 4.56 -15.37 -6.07
N LYS A 20 3.70 -15.87 -6.97
CA LYS A 20 4.09 -16.89 -7.94
C LYS A 20 4.97 -16.32 -9.06
N ALA A 21 4.72 -15.09 -9.50
CA ALA A 21 5.49 -14.43 -10.54
C ALA A 21 6.85 -13.91 -10.02
N HIS A 22 6.90 -13.45 -8.78
CA HIS A 22 8.07 -12.80 -8.16
C HIS A 22 8.45 -13.49 -6.83
N PRO A 23 8.91 -14.76 -6.85
CA PRO A 23 9.32 -15.46 -5.63
C PRO A 23 10.54 -14.80 -4.93
N GLY A 24 11.32 -13.99 -5.67
CA GLY A 24 12.44 -13.21 -5.15
C GLY A 24 12.05 -12.20 -4.06
N LEU A 25 10.84 -11.63 -4.15
CA LEU A 25 10.29 -10.67 -3.18
C LEU A 25 10.36 -11.24 -1.75
N PHE A 26 9.88 -12.47 -1.56
CA PHE A 26 9.84 -13.09 -0.24
C PHE A 26 11.22 -13.47 0.27
N ARG A 27 12.15 -13.80 -0.62
CA ARG A 27 13.57 -14.02 -0.26
C ARG A 27 14.22 -12.72 0.23
N ARG A 28 13.86 -11.58 -0.36
CA ARG A 28 14.37 -10.26 0.02
C ARG A 28 13.82 -9.76 1.35
N LEU A 29 12.62 -10.18 1.74
CA LEU A 29 12.10 -9.92 3.09
C LEU A 29 12.98 -10.54 4.19
N GLY A 30 13.74 -11.60 3.87
CA GLY A 30 14.70 -12.21 4.79
C GLY A 30 14.02 -12.63 6.09
N ALA A 31 14.52 -12.13 7.23
CA ALA A 31 13.98 -12.42 8.56
C ALA A 31 12.53 -11.95 8.79
N PHE A 32 11.99 -11.12 7.89
CA PHE A 32 10.65 -10.53 8.01
C PHE A 32 9.59 -11.25 7.15
N ASP A 33 9.92 -12.34 6.47
CA ASP A 33 9.04 -13.08 5.55
C ASP A 33 7.81 -13.74 6.22
N HIS A 34 7.80 -13.85 7.54
CA HIS A 34 6.65 -14.32 8.34
C HIS A 34 6.05 -13.24 9.26
N THR A 35 6.49 -11.99 9.13
CA THR A 35 6.01 -10.87 9.94
C THR A 35 4.88 -10.09 9.26
N GLY A 36 4.02 -9.45 10.05
CA GLY A 36 2.92 -8.64 9.51
C GLY A 36 3.37 -7.21 9.24
N PHE A 37 2.91 -6.63 8.13
CA PHE A 37 3.09 -5.22 7.79
C PHE A 37 1.72 -4.53 7.69
N ILE A 38 1.67 -3.26 8.06
CA ILE A 38 0.48 -2.43 7.92
C ILE A 38 0.78 -1.32 6.91
N LEU A 39 0.01 -1.25 5.83
CA LEU A 39 -0.10 -0.03 5.03
C LEU A 39 -1.34 0.72 5.48
N ASP A 40 -1.16 1.97 5.90
CA ASP A 40 -2.18 2.80 6.52
C ASP A 40 -2.45 4.04 5.64
N PRO A 41 -3.30 3.88 4.60
CA PRO A 41 -3.71 4.99 3.74
C PRO A 41 -4.50 6.01 4.56
N THR A 42 -3.93 7.20 4.75
CA THR A 42 -4.52 8.27 5.56
C THR A 42 -5.80 8.84 4.95
N ASP A 43 -6.00 8.59 3.65
CA ASP A 43 -7.15 9.00 2.85
C ASP A 43 -8.26 7.95 2.75
N LEU A 44 -8.06 6.78 3.36
CA LEU A 44 -9.06 5.71 3.40
C LEU A 44 -9.45 5.35 4.86
N PRO A 45 -10.69 4.90 5.09
CA PRO A 45 -11.20 4.53 6.41
C PRO A 45 -10.84 3.09 6.82
N PHE A 46 -9.75 2.53 6.30
CA PHE A 46 -9.28 1.18 6.61
C PHE A 46 -7.77 1.07 6.39
N VAL A 47 -7.15 0.13 7.10
CA VAL A 47 -5.75 -0.27 6.89
C VAL A 47 -5.67 -1.54 6.05
N ILE A 48 -4.54 -1.73 5.39
CA ILE A 48 -4.20 -2.90 4.60
C ILE A 48 -3.16 -3.70 5.40
N CYS A 49 -3.56 -4.85 5.93
CA CYS A 49 -2.67 -5.77 6.63
C CYS A 49 -2.08 -6.77 5.64
N LEU A 50 -0.75 -6.75 5.50
CA LEU A 50 0.01 -7.66 4.66
C LEU A 50 0.70 -8.71 5.53
N GLN A 51 0.50 -9.99 5.20
CA GLN A 51 1.19 -11.10 5.84
C GLN A 51 1.86 -11.91 4.73
N PRO A 52 3.20 -11.91 4.61
CA PRO A 52 3.87 -12.58 3.51
C PRO A 52 3.84 -14.12 3.62
N ASN A 53 3.81 -14.67 4.85
CA ASN A 53 3.71 -16.09 5.18
C ASN A 53 4.62 -16.98 4.31
N GLY A 54 5.89 -16.62 4.16
CA GLY A 54 6.87 -17.43 3.43
C GLY A 54 6.53 -17.67 1.96
N GLY A 55 5.85 -16.72 1.29
CA GLY A 55 5.48 -16.82 -0.13
C GLY A 55 4.02 -17.21 -0.38
N VAL A 56 3.21 -17.37 0.68
CA VAL A 56 1.75 -17.56 0.58
C VAL A 56 1.04 -16.34 1.17
N PRO A 57 1.12 -15.17 0.53
CA PRO A 57 0.67 -13.93 1.14
C PRO A 57 -0.82 -13.93 1.43
N ARG A 58 -1.18 -13.20 2.48
CA ARG A 58 -2.55 -12.86 2.85
C ARG A 58 -2.65 -11.34 2.98
N VAL A 59 -3.68 -10.77 2.38
CA VAL A 59 -3.98 -9.34 2.47
C VAL A 59 -5.37 -9.18 3.06
N THR A 60 -5.47 -8.43 4.16
CA THR A 60 -6.74 -8.19 4.84
C THR A 60 -6.97 -6.70 5.00
N LEU A 61 -8.17 -6.24 4.67
CA LEU A 61 -8.61 -4.89 4.98
C LEU A 61 -9.36 -4.89 6.29
N MET A 62 -8.99 -3.98 7.19
CA MET A 62 -9.68 -3.84 8.47
C MET A 62 -9.82 -2.38 8.88
N ARG A 63 -10.82 -2.10 9.71
CA ARG A 63 -11.01 -0.77 10.28
C ARG A 63 -10.24 -0.68 11.60
N GLY A 64 -9.73 0.51 11.90
CA GLY A 64 -8.84 0.72 13.04
C GLY A 64 -7.38 0.46 12.66
N LYS A 65 -6.51 0.38 13.68
CA LYS A 65 -5.07 0.41 13.47
C LYS A 65 -4.49 -0.87 12.84
N GLY A 66 -5.07 -2.03 13.12
CA GLY A 66 -4.45 -3.33 12.81
C GLY A 66 -3.14 -3.57 13.59
N THR A 67 -2.59 -4.77 13.42
CA THR A 67 -1.39 -5.22 14.15
C THR A 67 -0.35 -5.74 13.17
N GLY A 68 0.86 -5.19 13.24
CA GLY A 68 2.01 -5.59 12.44
C GLY A 68 3.31 -5.08 13.06
N THR A 69 4.43 -5.62 12.60
CA THR A 69 5.79 -5.30 13.04
C THR A 69 6.21 -3.90 12.59
N ALA A 70 5.75 -3.47 11.41
CA ALA A 70 5.91 -2.11 10.92
C ALA A 70 4.60 -1.59 10.34
N ARG A 71 4.35 -0.29 10.54
CA ARG A 71 3.30 0.47 9.88
C ARG A 71 3.93 1.52 8.98
N ILE A 72 3.41 1.62 7.76
CA ILE A 72 3.76 2.67 6.80
C ILE A 72 2.47 3.44 6.50
N SER A 73 2.41 4.69 6.93
CA SER A 73 1.24 5.56 6.76
C SER A 73 1.51 6.66 5.75
N GLY A 74 0.50 7.06 5.00
CA GLY A 74 0.57 8.19 4.06
C GLY A 74 -0.61 8.19 3.09
N PRO A 75 -0.69 9.14 2.15
CA PRO A 75 -1.71 9.11 1.11
C PRO A 75 -1.65 7.79 0.32
N LEU A 76 -2.78 7.26 -0.11
CA LEU A 76 -2.82 6.01 -0.88
C LEU A 76 -1.91 6.06 -2.12
N ALA A 77 -1.84 7.22 -2.79
CA ALA A 77 -0.96 7.43 -3.94
C ALA A 77 0.52 7.24 -3.58
N ALA A 78 0.96 7.74 -2.43
CA ALA A 78 2.33 7.56 -1.95
C ALA A 78 2.62 6.10 -1.57
N LEU A 79 1.65 5.42 -0.96
CA LEU A 79 1.75 3.98 -0.66
C LEU A 79 1.80 3.14 -1.94
N ILE A 80 1.07 3.50 -2.99
CA ILE A 80 1.18 2.86 -4.31
C ILE A 80 2.56 3.12 -4.92
N GLY A 81 3.08 4.34 -4.80
CA GLY A 81 4.43 4.71 -5.22
C GLY A 81 5.51 3.86 -4.56
N LEU A 82 5.36 3.51 -3.28
CA LEU A 82 6.24 2.55 -2.60
C LEU A 82 6.26 1.19 -3.29
N VAL A 83 5.12 0.75 -3.83
CA VAL A 83 5.01 -0.57 -4.46
C VAL A 83 5.53 -0.59 -5.90
N HIS A 84 5.46 0.53 -6.60
CA HIS A 84 5.77 0.60 -8.04
C HIS A 84 7.27 0.68 -8.37
N GLY A 85 8.17 0.80 -7.38
CA GLY A 85 9.63 0.82 -7.58
C GLY A 85 10.18 2.10 -8.22
N ALA A 86 9.55 2.65 -9.25
CA ALA A 86 9.92 3.93 -9.84
C ALA A 86 8.80 4.43 -10.77
N TYR A 87 8.05 5.46 -10.35
CA TYR A 87 7.46 6.39 -11.31
C TYR A 87 8.42 7.58 -11.41
N ASP A 88 8.92 7.80 -12.64
CA ASP A 88 9.81 8.87 -13.08
C ASP A 88 9.58 10.20 -12.31
N GLY A 89 10.65 10.78 -11.76
CA GLY A 89 10.67 12.13 -11.17
C GLY A 89 9.97 12.33 -9.81
N ASP A 90 8.74 11.83 -9.65
CA ASP A 90 7.86 12.17 -8.50
C ASP A 90 7.94 11.15 -7.34
N ALA A 91 8.53 9.96 -7.56
CA ALA A 91 8.71 8.93 -6.53
C ALA A 91 9.47 9.43 -5.28
N LEU A 92 10.43 10.34 -5.47
CA LEU A 92 11.18 10.97 -4.38
C LEU A 92 10.31 11.95 -3.58
N PHE A 93 9.30 12.56 -4.21
CA PHE A 93 8.35 13.45 -3.55
C PHE A 93 7.41 12.66 -2.63
N PHE A 94 6.91 11.51 -3.11
CA PHE A 94 6.03 10.63 -2.33
C PHE A 94 6.69 9.98 -1.12
N SER A 95 8.00 9.69 -1.20
CA SER A 95 8.72 9.11 -0.06
C SER A 95 8.78 10.05 1.15
N ARG A 96 8.58 11.37 0.97
CA ARG A 96 8.51 12.35 2.07
C ARG A 96 7.15 12.36 2.76
N ASP A 97 6.12 11.84 2.11
CA ASP A 97 4.76 11.79 2.65
C ASP A 97 4.46 10.48 3.38
N LEU A 98 5.43 9.55 3.43
CA LEU A 98 5.33 8.29 4.15
C LEU A 98 5.93 8.41 5.55
N VAL A 99 5.17 7.96 6.55
CA VAL A 99 5.60 7.87 7.95
C VAL A 99 5.75 6.39 8.31
N VAL A 100 6.87 6.02 8.91
CA VAL A 100 7.14 4.65 9.36
C VAL A 100 7.07 4.58 10.89
N GLU A 101 6.26 3.67 11.41
CA GLU A 101 6.18 3.32 12.83
C GLU A 101 6.57 1.85 13.06
N GLY A 102 7.14 1.54 14.22
CA GLY A 102 7.54 0.18 14.59
C GLY A 102 8.97 -0.14 14.16
N ASP A 103 9.20 -1.36 13.67
CA ASP A 103 10.53 -1.81 13.24
C ASP A 103 10.88 -1.24 11.86
N THR A 104 11.79 -0.27 11.86
CA THR A 104 12.28 0.38 10.63
C THR A 104 13.05 -0.58 9.73
N SER A 105 13.67 -1.63 10.28
CA SER A 105 14.37 -2.65 9.48
C SER A 105 13.38 -3.50 8.70
N ALA A 106 12.22 -3.80 9.29
CA ALA A 106 11.14 -4.49 8.60
C ALA A 106 10.59 -3.63 7.45
N ALA A 107 10.32 -2.34 7.71
CA ALA A 107 9.83 -1.42 6.67
C ALA A 107 10.82 -1.28 5.50
N LEU A 108 12.12 -1.21 5.79
CA LEU A 108 13.18 -1.19 4.78
C LEU A 108 13.23 -2.50 3.99
N ALA A 109 13.12 -3.64 4.66
CA ALA A 109 13.08 -4.95 3.99
C ALA A 109 11.88 -5.06 3.04
N LEU A 110 10.71 -4.57 3.44
CA LEU A 110 9.53 -4.52 2.57
C LEU A 110 9.77 -3.64 1.35
N ARG A 111 10.29 -2.42 1.53
CA ARG A 111 10.61 -1.52 0.42
C ARG A 111 11.58 -2.18 -0.56
N ASN A 112 12.69 -2.72 -0.05
CA ASN A 112 13.70 -3.36 -0.88
C ASN A 112 13.18 -4.61 -1.59
N ALA A 113 12.31 -5.38 -0.93
CA ALA A 113 11.69 -6.56 -1.54
C ALA A 113 10.76 -6.20 -2.70
N VAL A 114 10.07 -5.07 -2.60
CA VAL A 114 9.17 -4.59 -3.64
C VAL A 114 9.95 -3.95 -4.80
N ASP A 115 10.97 -3.16 -4.49
CA ASP A 115 11.87 -2.53 -5.46
C ASP A 115 12.63 -3.57 -6.31
N ASP A 116 13.24 -4.57 -5.67
CA ASP A 116 13.96 -5.68 -6.32
C ASP A 116 13.06 -6.57 -7.18
N ALA A 117 11.77 -6.64 -6.85
CA ALA A 117 10.81 -7.40 -7.62
C ALA A 117 10.41 -6.69 -8.92
N GLU A 118 10.90 -5.46 -9.18
CA GLU A 118 10.55 -4.59 -10.32
C GLU A 118 9.07 -4.75 -10.67
N LEU A 119 8.22 -4.67 -9.64
CA LEU A 119 6.82 -4.98 -9.79
C LEU A 119 6.22 -3.95 -10.75
N ASP A 120 6.05 -4.35 -12.00
CA ASP A 120 5.37 -3.55 -13.02
C ASP A 120 3.86 -3.62 -12.77
N LEU A 121 3.50 -3.06 -11.62
CA LEU A 121 2.16 -2.93 -11.11
C LEU A 121 1.33 -1.97 -11.95
N SER A 122 1.89 -1.30 -12.96
CA SER A 122 1.16 -0.40 -13.84
C SER A 122 -0.03 -1.12 -14.49
N GLN A 123 0.20 -2.31 -15.07
CA GLN A 123 -0.86 -3.10 -15.71
C GLN A 123 -1.83 -3.73 -14.72
N GLU A 124 -1.32 -4.18 -13.58
CA GLU A 124 -2.16 -4.89 -12.61
C GLU A 124 -2.94 -3.94 -11.69
N ILE A 125 -2.38 -2.77 -11.33
CA ILE A 125 -3.08 -1.65 -10.70
C ILE A 125 -4.04 -1.03 -11.71
N ALA A 126 -3.74 -0.86 -13.00
CA ALA A 126 -4.75 -0.41 -13.97
C ALA A 126 -5.94 -1.38 -14.05
N ALA A 127 -5.71 -2.69 -13.92
CA ALA A 127 -6.76 -3.71 -13.87
C ALA A 127 -7.55 -3.72 -12.55
N ILE A 128 -6.98 -3.24 -11.45
CA ILE A 128 -7.62 -3.18 -10.11
C ILE A 128 -8.24 -1.79 -9.90
N THR A 129 -7.45 -0.74 -10.01
CA THR A 129 -7.84 0.67 -10.01
C THR A 129 -8.76 1.01 -11.16
N GLY A 130 -8.75 0.36 -12.33
CA GLY A 130 -9.78 0.60 -13.36
C GLY A 130 -11.21 0.37 -12.86
N PRO A 131 -11.58 -0.85 -12.44
CA PRO A 131 -12.88 -1.15 -11.85
C PRO A 131 -13.08 -0.58 -10.43
N LEU A 132 -12.01 -0.36 -9.64
CA LEU A 132 -12.11 0.16 -8.27
C LEU A 132 -11.86 1.67 -8.13
N ALA A 133 -11.46 2.40 -9.17
CA ALA A 133 -11.10 3.83 -9.08
C ALA A 133 -12.30 4.68 -8.69
N ARG A 134 -13.45 4.48 -9.36
CA ARG A 134 -14.66 5.25 -9.05
C ARG A 134 -15.15 5.03 -7.61
N PRO A 135 -15.32 3.78 -7.12
CA PRO A 135 -15.71 3.59 -5.73
C PRO A 135 -14.64 4.07 -4.76
N LEU A 136 -13.34 3.92 -5.08
CA LEU A 136 -12.23 4.42 -4.26
C LEU A 136 -12.22 5.94 -4.17
N GLN A 137 -12.34 6.67 -5.28
CA GLN A 137 -12.42 8.12 -5.29
C GLN A 137 -13.67 8.64 -4.58
N THR A 138 -14.81 7.95 -4.74
CA THR A 138 -16.03 8.30 -3.99
C THR A 138 -15.81 8.12 -2.49
N LEU A 139 -15.07 7.09 -2.10
CA LEU A 139 -14.75 6.78 -0.71
C LEU A 139 -13.73 7.76 -0.12
N ILE A 140 -12.71 8.17 -0.89
CA ILE A 140 -11.76 9.23 -0.54
C ILE A 140 -12.52 10.55 -0.36
N ALA A 141 -13.35 10.94 -1.32
CA ALA A 141 -14.17 12.15 -1.23
C ALA A 141 -15.14 12.12 -0.05
N PHE A 142 -15.69 10.95 0.26
CA PHE A 142 -16.55 10.75 1.44
C PHE A 142 -15.75 10.82 2.75
N ALA A 143 -14.55 10.25 2.80
CA ALA A 143 -13.66 10.31 3.94
C ALA A 143 -13.24 11.76 4.21
N GLN A 144 -12.78 12.50 3.19
CA GLN A 144 -12.45 13.92 3.25
C GLN A 144 -13.59 14.75 3.86
N ARG A 145 -14.83 14.54 3.38
CA ARG A 145 -16.02 15.26 3.88
C ARG A 145 -16.37 14.95 5.34
N ARG A 146 -15.97 13.78 5.86
CA ARG A 146 -16.34 13.33 7.21
C ARG A 146 -15.22 13.52 8.23
N THR A 147 -13.96 13.48 7.82
CA THR A 147 -12.80 13.59 8.72
C THR A 147 -12.23 15.01 8.77
N GLY A 148 -12.58 15.89 7.83
CA GLY A 148 -12.07 17.27 7.78
C GLY A 148 -10.58 17.36 7.43
N VAL A 149 -9.96 16.24 7.05
CA VAL A 149 -8.56 16.18 6.63
C VAL A 149 -8.51 16.45 5.13
N CYS A 150 -7.89 17.55 4.71
CA CYS A 150 -7.57 17.80 3.31
C CYS A 150 -6.52 16.79 2.86
N LEU A 151 -6.97 15.73 2.19
CA LEU A 151 -6.13 14.62 1.73
C LEU A 151 -5.61 14.84 0.29
N THR A 152 -5.98 15.97 -0.31
CA THR A 152 -5.35 16.49 -1.53
C THR A 152 -4.49 17.67 -1.09
N ARG A 153 -3.17 17.57 -1.24
CA ARG A 153 -2.29 18.75 -1.11
C ARG A 153 -2.67 19.70 -2.25
N PRO A 154 -2.86 21.01 -2.01
CA PRO A 154 -2.83 21.95 -3.13
C PRO A 154 -1.47 21.79 -3.81
N ASP A 155 -1.44 21.71 -5.14
CA ASP A 155 -0.20 21.88 -5.87
C ASP A 155 0.48 23.13 -5.31
N GLU A 156 1.71 22.99 -4.79
CA GLU A 156 2.61 24.14 -4.63
C GLU A 156 3.06 24.56 -6.04
N ALA A 157 2.09 24.98 -6.85
CA ALA A 157 2.31 25.97 -7.87
C ALA A 157 2.53 27.29 -7.13
N GLU A 158 3.68 27.91 -7.39
CA GLU A 158 4.05 29.25 -6.97
C GLU A 158 4.46 29.42 -5.50
N ALA A 159 5.69 28.99 -5.20
CA ALA A 159 6.54 29.77 -4.33
C ALA A 159 8.00 29.75 -4.81
N TRP A 160 8.30 30.78 -5.61
CA TRP A 160 9.58 31.46 -5.85
C TRP A 160 10.24 31.18 -7.21
#